data_AF-L5NKG6-F1
#
_entry.id   AF-L5NKG6-F1
#
_cell.length_a   1.000
_cell.length_b   1.000
_cell.length_c   1.000
_cell.angle_alpha   90.00
_cell.angle_beta   90.00
_cell.angle_gamma   90.00
#
_symmetry.space_group_name_H-M   'P 1'
#
loop_
_entity.id
_entity.type
_entity.pdbx_description
1 polymer ?
#
loop_
_entity_poly.entity_id
_entity_poly.type
_entity_poly.pdbx_seq_one_letter_code
_entity_poly.pdbx_strand_id
1 'polypeptide(L)' 'RDAKETGIHSGKSPVGLAAAAVYAAALLTNEKVTQSEVSTVADISEVTIRNRYKELLEVQDGTLLA' A
#
# COMPACT_ATOMS: atom_id res chain seq x y z
N ARG A 1 23.85 -0.70 -1.32
CA ARG A 1 23.55 0.44 -0.42
C ARG A 1 22.05 0.53 -0.34
N ASP A 2 21.56 0.47 0.88
CA ASP A 2 20.31 -0.17 1.24
C ASP A 2 19.09 0.73 1.01
N ALA A 3 17.93 0.11 0.74
CA ALA A 3 16.62 0.77 0.67
C ALA A 3 16.15 1.36 2.03
N LYS A 4 17.10 1.74 2.89
CA LYS A 4 16.93 2.22 4.26
C LYS A 4 16.97 3.74 4.36
N GLU A 5 17.38 4.45 3.30
CA GLU A 5 17.56 5.92 3.34
C GLU A 5 16.29 6.73 3.09
N THR A 6 15.22 6.12 2.57
CA THR A 6 13.90 6.75 2.55
C THR A 6 13.10 6.18 3.71
N GLY A 7 12.94 6.94 4.80
CA GLY A 7 12.22 6.56 6.04
C GLY A 7 10.73 6.17 5.89
N ILE A 8 10.30 5.84 4.69
CA ILE A 8 8.96 5.43 4.30
C ILE A 8 8.66 3.98 4.70
N HIS A 9 9.64 3.20 5.18
CA HIS A 9 9.47 1.78 5.57
C HIS A 9 9.69 1.50 7.06
N SER A 10 10.36 2.39 7.81
CA SER A 10 10.69 2.17 9.23
C SER A 10 9.44 2.26 10.10
N GLY A 11 8.88 1.11 10.48
CA GLY A 11 7.70 0.99 11.34
C GLY A 11 6.44 0.49 10.64
N LYS A 12 6.49 0.17 9.34
CA LYS A 12 5.33 -0.23 8.54
C LYS A 12 5.40 -1.72 8.20
N SER A 13 4.27 -2.42 8.38
CA SER A 13 4.18 -3.87 8.11
C SER A 13 4.41 -4.17 6.61
N PRO A 14 5.34 -5.08 6.25
CA PRO A 14 5.52 -5.54 4.87
C PRO A 14 4.24 -6.10 4.26
N VAL A 15 3.43 -6.79 5.06
CA VAL A 15 2.14 -7.36 4.64
C VAL A 15 1.18 -6.25 4.20
N GLY A 16 1.10 -5.16 4.97
CA GLY A 16 0.27 -4.01 4.63
C GLY A 16 0.67 -3.35 3.32
N LEU A 17 1.98 -3.24 3.06
CA LEU A 17 2.49 -2.64 1.83
C LEU A 17 2.20 -3.54 0.62
N ALA A 18 2.42 -4.85 0.75
CA ALA A 18 2.09 -5.82 -0.30
C ALA A 18 0.59 -5.83 -0.62
N ALA A 19 -0.27 -5.83 0.40
CA ALA A 19 -1.72 -5.78 0.24
C ALA A 19 -2.19 -4.52 -0.50
N ALA A 20 -1.63 -3.36 -0.17
CA ALA A 20 -1.94 -2.12 -0.86
C ALA A 20 -1.41 -2.09 -2.30
N ALA A 21 -0.25 -2.67 -2.57
CA ALA A 21 0.27 -2.80 -3.92
C ALA A 21 -0.61 -3.70 -4.79
N VAL A 22 -1.08 -4.84 -4.25
CA VAL A 22 -2.01 -5.74 -4.95
C VAL A 22 -3.35 -5.04 -5.23
N TYR A 23 -3.89 -4.32 -4.23
CA TYR A 23 -5.10 -3.54 -4.40
C TYR A 23 -4.94 -2.44 -5.47
N ALA A 24 -3.84 -1.70 -5.45
CA ALA A 24 -3.53 -0.68 -6.45
C ALA A 24 -3.40 -1.28 -7.85
N ALA A 25 -2.71 -2.42 -7.99
CA ALA A 25 -2.54 -3.11 -9.26
C ALA A 25 -3.90 -3.52 -9.86
N ALA A 26 -4.81 -4.07 -9.04
CA ALA A 26 -6.14 -4.43 -9.50
C ALA A 26 -6.92 -3.23 -10.04
N LEU A 27 -6.86 -2.07 -9.37
CA LEU A 27 -7.48 -0.84 -9.86
C LEU A 27 -6.88 -0.39 -11.20
N LEU A 28 -5.56 -0.47 -11.35
CA LEU A 28 -4.85 -0.10 -12.58
C LEU A 28 -5.14 -1.03 -13.76
N THR A 29 -5.39 -2.31 -13.49
CA THR A 29 -5.78 -3.29 -14.50
C THR A 29 -7.29 -3.35 -14.72
N ASN A 30 -8.05 -2.44 -14.11
CA ASN A 30 -9.51 -2.38 -14.16
C ASN A 30 -10.20 -3.67 -13.67
N GLU A 31 -9.53 -4.40 -12.77
CA GLU A 31 -10.06 -5.55 -12.07
C GLU A 31 -10.89 -5.11 -10.87
N LYS A 32 -12.03 -5.76 -10.68
CA LYS A 32 -12.93 -5.44 -9.56
C LYS A 32 -12.48 -6.18 -8.31
N VAL A 33 -11.49 -5.60 -7.63
CA VAL A 33 -11.03 -6.06 -6.32
C VAL A 33 -11.37 -5.01 -5.26
N THR A 34 -11.95 -5.45 -4.16
CA THR A 34 -12.30 -4.62 -3.01
C THR A 34 -11.24 -4.73 -1.91
N GLN A 35 -11.17 -3.72 -1.03
CA GLN A 35 -10.27 -3.77 0.14
C GLN A 35 -10.63 -4.91 1.09
N SER A 36 -11.91 -5.31 1.14
CA SER A 36 -12.40 -6.43 1.96
C SER A 36 -11.89 -7.78 1.47
N GLU A 37 -11.86 -8.01 0.15
CA GLU A 37 -11.29 -9.21 -0.45
C GLU A 37 -9.80 -9.32 -0.15
N VAL A 38 -9.07 -8.22 -0.30
CA VAL A 38 -7.63 -8.17 0.02
C VAL A 38 -7.38 -8.34 1.53
N SER A 39 -8.21 -7.72 2.37
CA SER A 39 -8.17 -7.84 3.84
C SER A 39 -8.31 -9.29 4.29
N THR A 40 -9.23 -10.04 3.67
CA THR A 40 -9.49 -11.45 3.98
C THR A 40 -8.28 -12.33 3.67
N VAL A 41 -7.59 -12.08 2.55
CA VAL A 41 -6.42 -12.88 2.13
C VAL A 41 -5.16 -12.49 2.91
N ALA A 42 -4.97 -11.20 3.17
CA ALA A 42 -3.76 -10.69 3.81
C ALA A 42 -3.81 -10.69 5.34
N ASP A 43 -4.95 -11.03 5.95
CA ASP A 43 -5.19 -11.02 7.39
C ASP A 43 -4.81 -9.69 8.06
N ILE A 44 -5.25 -8.59 7.44
CA ILE A 44 -5.05 -7.22 7.94
C ILE A 44 -6.31 -6.39 7.75
N SER A 45 -6.46 -5.30 8.51
CA SER A 45 -7.65 -4.45 8.39
C SER A 45 -7.73 -3.71 7.05
N GLU A 46 -8.95 -3.49 6.56
CA GLU A 46 -9.20 -2.61 5.40
C GLU A 46 -8.62 -1.21 5.59
N VAL A 47 -8.65 -0.68 6.82
CA VAL A 47 -8.06 0.62 7.17
C VAL A 47 -6.54 0.62 6.95
N THR A 48 -5.86 -0.47 7.28
CA THR A 48 -4.43 -0.64 7.01
C THR A 48 -4.16 -0.57 5.51
N ILE A 49 -4.92 -1.33 4.69
CA ILE A 49 -4.79 -1.33 3.23
C ILE A 49 -5.00 0.07 2.66
N ARG A 50 -6.06 0.76 3.10
CA ARG A 50 -6.40 2.12 2.66
C ARG A 50 -5.31 3.13 2.98
N ASN A 51 -4.76 3.08 4.18
CA ASN A 51 -3.70 3.99 4.60
C ASN A 51 -2.43 3.74 3.79
N ARG A 52 -2.06 2.47 3.58
CA ARG A 52 -0.91 2.12 2.74
C ARG A 52 -1.12 2.52 1.27
N TYR A 53 -2.33 2.34 0.73
CA TYR A 53 -2.68 2.75 -0.63
C TYR A 53 -2.54 4.26 -0.82
N LYS A 54 -3.06 5.07 0.10
CA LYS A 54 -2.91 6.53 0.06
C LYS A 54 -1.44 6.97 0.09
N GLU A 55 -0.64 6.35 0.95
CA GLU A 55 0.80 6.64 0.99
C GLU A 55 1.51 6.29 -0.33
N LEU A 56 1.11 5.21 -1.01
CA LEU A 56 1.64 4.89 -2.34
C LEU A 56 1.34 5.99 -3.36
N LEU A 57 0.12 6.55 -3.32
CA LEU A 57 -0.26 7.68 -4.19
C LEU A 57 0.52 8.95 -3.84
N GLU A 58 0.66 9.27 -2.55
CA GLU A 58 1.41 10.45 -2.10
C GLU A 58 2.90 10.39 -2.49
N VAL A 59 3.49 9.19 -2.52
CA VAL A 59 4.84 8.96 -3.05
C VAL A 59 4.88 9.16 -4.57
N GLN A 60 3.90 8.59 -5.29
CA GLN A 60 3.81 8.74 -6.73
C GLN A 60 3.66 10.20 -7.16
N ASP A 61 2.87 10.97 -6.43
CA ASP A 61 2.62 12.40 -6.67
C ASP A 61 3.76 13.31 -6.17
N GLY A 62 4.79 12.74 -5.51
CA GLY A 62 5.91 13.49 -4.94
C GLY A 62 5.57 14.28 -3.66
N THR A 63 4.32 14.22 -3.20
CA THR A 63 3.81 14.98 -2.04
C THR A 63 4.41 14.50 -0.71
N LEU A 64 4.80 13.23 -0.60
CA LEU A 64 5.43 12.69 0.62
C LEU A 64 6.92 13.08 0.78
N LEU A 65 7.53 13.64 -0.27
CA LEU A 65 8.96 14.00 -0.30
C LEU A 65 9.20 15.52 -0.18
N ALA A 66 8.12 16.30 0.00
CA ALA A 66 8.14 17.76 0.09
C ALA A 66 8.15 18.28 1.54
#